data_AF-A0A8C0KGC5-F1
#
_entry.id   AF-A0A8C0KGC5-F1
#
_cell.length_a   1.000
_cell.length_b   1.000
_cell.length_c   1.000
_cell.angle_alpha   90.00
_cell.angle_beta   90.00
_cell.angle_gamma   90.00
#
_symmetry.space_group_name_H-M   'P 1'
#
loop_
_entity.id
_entity.type
_entity.pdbx_description
1 polymer ?
#
loop_
_entity_poly.entity_id
_entity_poly.type
_entity_poly.pdbx_seq_one_letter_code
_entity_poly.pdbx_strand_id
1 'polypeptide(L)'
;MEAQEGSPKKPTVAHFLLTTAAARAVPEAEVHKRSPLVFKMAAVNVLVDTCGRLFRRLLAGPRASSWARPPARGFREVVEIQEGKTTIIEGRLTGTPKESPNPPNPSGQCPICRWNLKHKYSYEDVLLLRQFIRPRGGMLPRRITGLCQEEHRKIEECVKMAHRAGLFPNHRPQLPEGFVPKSKPQLNRYLTRWSPRSVKPIYNKGHRWNKVRMAVGSPLLKDNISYSRRPLILYH
;
A
#
# COMPACT_ATOMS: atom_id res chain seq x y z
N MET A 1 -22.73 -55.40 -3.76
CA MET A 1 -21.51 -54.86 -3.15
C MET A 1 -21.19 -53.56 -3.86
N GLU A 2 -21.80 -52.45 -3.43
CA GLU A 2 -21.49 -51.10 -3.93
C GLU A 2 -20.52 -50.45 -2.94
N ALA A 3 -19.37 -50.02 -3.44
CA ALA A 3 -18.36 -49.29 -2.67
C ALA A 3 -18.67 -47.79 -2.72
N GLN A 4 -18.81 -47.16 -1.55
CA GLN A 4 -18.94 -45.71 -1.39
C GLN A 4 -17.54 -45.07 -1.39
N GLU A 5 -17.29 -44.15 -2.31
CA GLU A 5 -16.12 -43.27 -2.31
C GLU A 5 -16.27 -42.16 -1.26
N GLY A 6 -15.30 -42.09 -0.34
CA GLY A 6 -15.21 -41.04 0.69
C GLY A 6 -14.66 -39.73 0.13
N SER A 7 -15.29 -38.62 0.53
CA SER A 7 -14.94 -37.25 0.14
C SER A 7 -13.71 -36.71 0.91
N PRO A 8 -12.84 -35.90 0.27
CA PRO A 8 -11.64 -35.37 0.91
C PRO A 8 -11.95 -34.12 1.77
N LYS A 9 -11.41 -34.12 3.01
CA LYS A 9 -11.52 -33.04 3.99
C LYS A 9 -10.71 -31.80 3.56
N LYS A 10 -11.29 -30.61 3.71
CA LYS A 10 -10.65 -29.31 3.39
C LYS A 10 -9.54 -28.95 4.40
N PRO A 11 -8.37 -28.45 3.97
CA PRO A 11 -7.31 -28.06 4.88
C PRO A 11 -7.61 -26.71 5.56
N THR A 12 -7.35 -26.67 6.86
CA THR A 12 -7.54 -25.52 7.74
C THR A 12 -6.35 -24.57 7.63
N VAL A 13 -6.60 -23.30 7.30
CA VAL A 13 -5.55 -22.27 7.18
C VAL A 13 -5.28 -21.69 8.57
N ALA A 14 -4.13 -22.01 9.15
CA ALA A 14 -3.64 -21.38 10.37
C ALA A 14 -2.56 -20.34 10.01
N HIS A 15 -2.74 -19.11 10.46
CA HIS A 15 -1.72 -18.07 10.40
C HIS A 15 -1.27 -17.73 11.82
N PHE A 16 -0.11 -18.23 12.25
CA PHE A 16 0.56 -17.77 13.46
C PHE A 16 2.01 -17.34 13.22
N LEU A 17 2.32 -16.23 13.89
CA LEU A 17 3.51 -15.40 13.78
C LEU A 17 4.75 -16.10 14.35
N LEU A 18 5.86 -16.01 13.61
CA LEU A 18 7.20 -16.31 14.09
C LEU A 18 7.56 -15.43 15.30
N THR A 19 7.67 -16.06 16.47
CA THR A 19 8.47 -15.56 17.59
C THR A 19 9.94 -15.82 17.32
N THR A 20 10.73 -14.77 17.43
CA THR A 20 12.19 -14.76 17.47
C THR A 20 12.71 -15.59 18.64
N ALA A 21 13.48 -16.63 18.36
CA ALA A 21 14.37 -17.27 19.32
C ALA A 21 15.71 -17.58 18.63
N ALA A 22 16.77 -17.04 19.21
CA ALA A 22 18.15 -17.27 18.81
C ALA A 22 18.54 -18.74 19.01
N ALA A 23 19.34 -19.30 18.11
CA ALA A 23 20.55 -20.05 18.45
C ALA A 23 21.17 -20.78 17.25
N ARG A 24 22.49 -20.63 17.18
CA ARG A 24 23.52 -21.64 16.84
C ARG A 24 23.82 -21.94 15.37
N ALA A 25 25.09 -21.70 15.08
CA ALA A 25 25.88 -22.11 13.94
C ALA A 25 25.97 -23.64 13.80
N VAL A 26 25.98 -24.12 12.55
CA VAL A 26 26.41 -25.46 12.10
C VAL A 26 26.92 -25.30 10.64
N PRO A 27 27.92 -26.09 10.19
CA PRO A 27 29.04 -25.60 9.38
C PRO A 27 28.91 -25.80 7.86
N GLU A 28 29.88 -25.22 7.17
CA GLU A 28 30.19 -25.38 5.75
C GLU A 28 30.29 -26.85 5.32
N ALA A 29 29.75 -27.15 4.15
CA ALA A 29 30.02 -28.38 3.42
C ALA A 29 30.48 -28.06 1.99
N GLU A 30 31.51 -28.80 1.60
CA GLU A 30 32.45 -28.64 0.51
C GLU A 30 31.85 -28.52 -0.90
N VAL A 31 32.39 -27.58 -1.69
CA VAL A 31 32.27 -27.57 -3.15
C VAL A 31 33.49 -28.25 -3.76
N HIS A 32 33.21 -29.27 -4.56
CA HIS A 32 34.17 -30.12 -5.26
C HIS A 32 35.17 -29.34 -6.14
N LYS A 33 36.44 -29.73 -5.98
CA LYS A 33 37.65 -29.35 -6.72
C LYS A 33 37.50 -29.43 -8.25
N ARG A 34 37.97 -28.39 -8.95
CA ARG A 34 38.64 -28.51 -10.26
C ARG A 34 40.02 -27.85 -10.17
N SER A 35 40.98 -28.54 -10.75
CA SER A 35 42.44 -28.45 -10.59
C SER A 35 43.07 -27.18 -11.19
N PRO A 36 44.32 -26.86 -10.81
CA PRO A 36 44.99 -25.59 -11.09
C PRO A 36 45.92 -25.71 -12.31
N LEU A 37 45.98 -24.67 -13.16
CA LEU A 37 47.17 -24.43 -13.98
C LEU A 37 47.46 -22.92 -14.09
N VAL A 38 48.53 -22.55 -13.39
CA VAL A 38 49.56 -21.55 -13.73
C VAL A 38 49.12 -20.08 -13.79
N PHE A 39 49.30 -19.38 -12.66
CA PHE A 39 49.56 -17.94 -12.64
C PHE A 39 51.07 -17.71 -12.45
N LYS A 40 51.73 -17.16 -13.48
CA LYS A 40 53.05 -16.55 -13.35
C LYS A 40 52.89 -15.12 -12.83
N MET A 41 53.71 -14.77 -11.84
CA MET A 41 53.91 -13.41 -11.34
C MET A 41 54.52 -12.52 -12.43
N ALA A 42 54.06 -11.28 -12.53
CA ALA A 42 54.89 -10.15 -12.93
C ALA A 42 54.26 -8.86 -12.37
N ALA A 43 55.04 -8.16 -11.57
CA ALA A 43 54.72 -6.88 -10.98
C ALA A 43 55.08 -5.72 -11.94
N VAL A 44 54.66 -4.52 -11.54
CA VAL A 44 55.20 -3.20 -11.88
C VAL A 44 54.68 -2.53 -13.17
N ASN A 45 53.80 -1.52 -13.02
CA ASN A 45 54.13 -0.11 -13.29
C ASN A 45 52.94 0.83 -13.02
N VAL A 46 53.28 1.97 -12.42
CA VAL A 46 52.43 3.11 -12.01
C VAL A 46 52.53 4.21 -13.08
N LEU A 47 51.50 5.07 -13.17
CA LEU A 47 51.29 6.23 -14.08
C LEU A 47 50.92 5.79 -15.51
N VAL A 48 49.76 6.11 -16.10
CA VAL A 48 49.03 7.38 -16.26
C VAL A 48 47.59 7.00 -16.64
N ASP A 49 46.55 7.58 -16.03
CA ASP A 49 45.25 7.87 -16.69
C ASP A 49 44.17 8.33 -15.69
N THR A 50 44.37 9.51 -15.11
CA THR A 50 43.34 10.23 -14.34
C THR A 50 42.45 11.14 -15.20
N CYS A 51 42.51 11.04 -16.54
CA CYS A 51 41.80 11.95 -17.44
C CYS A 51 40.76 11.28 -18.38
N GLY A 52 40.26 10.08 -18.05
CA GLY A 52 39.22 9.40 -18.84
C GLY A 52 37.80 9.45 -18.26
N ARG A 53 37.63 9.85 -16.99
CA ARG A 53 36.34 9.71 -16.28
C ARG A 53 35.45 10.97 -16.29
N LEU A 54 35.97 12.11 -16.76
CA LEU A 54 35.20 13.36 -16.79
C LEU A 54 34.52 13.65 -18.15
N PHE A 55 34.94 12.99 -19.25
CA PHE A 55 34.35 13.24 -20.57
C PHE A 55 33.15 12.35 -20.95
N ARG A 56 32.87 11.27 -20.22
CA ARG A 56 31.65 10.45 -20.45
C ARG A 56 30.38 10.98 -19.79
N ARG A 57 30.42 12.16 -19.16
CA ARG A 57 29.24 12.82 -18.55
C ARG A 57 28.57 13.86 -19.45
N LEU A 58 29.16 14.25 -20.57
CA LEU A 58 28.62 15.32 -21.43
C LEU A 58 27.79 14.88 -22.64
N LEU A 59 27.66 13.57 -22.91
CA LEU A 59 26.82 13.06 -24.02
C LEU A 59 25.70 12.11 -23.56
N ALA A 60 25.43 12.03 -22.27
CA ALA A 60 24.21 11.42 -21.77
C ALA A 60 23.12 12.49 -21.73
N GLY A 61 22.40 12.65 -22.84
CA GLY A 61 21.14 13.41 -22.87
C GLY A 61 20.22 12.98 -21.72
N PRO A 62 19.29 13.82 -21.28
CA PRO A 62 18.42 13.50 -20.15
C PRO A 62 17.80 12.13 -20.42
N ARG A 63 18.21 11.12 -19.63
CA ARG A 63 17.53 9.84 -19.57
C ARG A 63 16.09 10.24 -19.32
N ALA A 64 15.23 10.08 -20.32
CA ALA A 64 13.82 10.24 -20.15
C ALA A 64 13.51 9.45 -18.87
N SER A 65 13.11 10.15 -17.82
CA SER A 65 12.45 9.50 -16.70
C SER A 65 11.12 9.05 -17.26
N SER A 66 11.15 8.03 -18.12
CA SER A 66 10.00 7.22 -18.36
C SER A 66 9.71 6.69 -16.97
N TRP A 67 8.62 7.19 -16.40
CA TRP A 67 7.98 6.57 -15.26
C TRP A 67 7.48 5.23 -15.80
N ALA A 68 8.42 4.30 -16.01
CA ALA A 68 8.12 2.97 -16.50
C ALA A 68 7.13 2.42 -15.48
N ARG A 69 5.90 2.20 -15.93
CA ARG A 69 4.90 1.53 -15.11
C ARG A 69 5.57 0.24 -14.67
N PRO A 70 5.76 0.00 -13.35
CA PRO A 70 6.33 -1.25 -12.92
C PRO A 70 5.52 -2.37 -13.57
N PRO A 71 6.17 -3.46 -14.02
CA PRO A 71 5.45 -4.56 -14.66
C PRO A 71 4.28 -4.93 -13.77
N ALA A 72 3.09 -5.08 -14.37
CA ALA A 72 1.87 -5.40 -13.65
C ALA A 72 2.03 -6.75 -12.95
N ARG A 73 2.55 -6.73 -11.72
CA ARG A 73 2.63 -7.89 -10.85
C ARG A 73 1.22 -8.11 -10.35
N GLY A 74 0.62 -9.22 -10.75
CA GLY A 74 -0.70 -9.57 -10.27
C GLY A 74 -0.74 -9.80 -8.77
N PHE A 75 -1.95 -10.02 -8.25
CA PHE A 75 -2.10 -10.36 -6.85
C PHE A 75 -1.37 -11.68 -6.59
N ARG A 76 -0.54 -11.68 -5.56
CA ARG A 76 0.27 -12.82 -5.14
C ARG A 76 -0.09 -13.15 -3.71
N GLU A 77 -0.40 -14.40 -3.47
CA GLU A 77 -0.63 -14.95 -2.16
C GLU A 77 0.55 -15.82 -1.77
N VAL A 78 0.99 -15.69 -0.52
CA VAL A 78 2.03 -16.53 0.06
C VAL A 78 1.32 -17.58 0.89
N VAL A 79 1.54 -18.85 0.56
CA VAL A 79 0.96 -19.98 1.27
C VAL A 79 2.08 -20.74 1.97
N GLU A 80 1.91 -20.95 3.26
CA GLU A 80 2.83 -21.74 4.08
C GLU A 80 2.20 -23.11 4.31
N ILE A 81 2.91 -24.17 3.90
CA ILE A 81 2.49 -25.57 4.05
C ILE A 81 3.50 -26.23 5.00
N GLN A 82 3.01 -26.81 6.10
CA GLN A 82 3.83 -27.53 7.07
C GLN A 82 3.67 -29.03 6.85
N GLU A 83 4.73 -29.67 6.35
CA GLU A 83 4.81 -31.13 6.21
C GLU A 83 5.80 -31.65 7.25
N GLY A 84 5.28 -32.11 8.39
CA GLY A 84 6.10 -32.59 9.50
C GLY A 84 7.01 -31.49 10.09
N LYS A 85 8.32 -31.59 9.85
CA LYS A 85 9.35 -30.64 10.32
C LYS A 85 9.76 -29.62 9.24
N THR A 86 9.29 -29.79 8.01
CA THR A 86 9.64 -28.94 6.86
C THR A 86 8.52 -27.95 6.55
N THR A 87 8.87 -26.66 6.52
CA THR A 87 7.99 -25.56 6.09
C THR A 87 8.26 -25.21 4.63
N ILE A 88 7.28 -25.46 3.77
CA ILE A 88 7.31 -25.10 2.35
C ILE A 88 6.55 -23.78 2.18
N ILE A 89 7.20 -22.78 1.56
CA ILE A 89 6.61 -21.45 1.32
C ILE A 89 6.41 -21.29 -0.18
N GLU A 90 5.16 -21.30 -0.63
CA GLU A 90 4.79 -21.16 -2.04
C GLU A 90 4.22 -19.77 -2.35
N GLY A 91 4.50 -19.25 -3.55
CA GLY A 91 3.88 -18.02 -4.06
C GLY A 91 2.87 -18.33 -5.17
N ARG A 92 1.58 -18.21 -4.88
CA ARG A 92 0.49 -18.44 -5.85
C ARG A 92 0.04 -17.13 -6.48
N LEU A 93 -0.06 -17.10 -7.81
CA LEU A 93 -0.64 -15.98 -8.55
C LEU A 93 -2.17 -16.12 -8.55
N THR A 94 -2.86 -15.08 -8.09
CA THR A 94 -4.32 -15.00 -8.11
C THR A 94 -4.79 -14.11 -9.25
N GLY A 95 -6.01 -14.35 -9.73
CA GLY A 95 -6.61 -13.61 -10.83
C GLY A 95 -6.65 -12.11 -10.56
N THR A 96 -6.08 -11.31 -11.46
CA THR A 96 -6.15 -9.86 -11.37
C THR A 96 -7.36 -9.32 -12.11
N PRO A 97 -8.11 -8.37 -11.53
CA PRO A 97 -9.13 -7.65 -12.25
C PRO A 97 -8.46 -6.88 -13.39
N LYS A 98 -9.02 -7.00 -14.60
CA LYS A 98 -8.63 -6.18 -15.74
C LYS A 98 -9.36 -4.84 -15.64
N GLU A 99 -8.68 -3.77 -16.01
CA GLU A 99 -9.33 -2.47 -16.20
C GLU A 99 -10.38 -2.59 -17.30
N SER A 100 -11.49 -1.87 -17.16
CA SER A 100 -12.51 -1.82 -18.21
C SER A 100 -11.93 -1.24 -19.50
N PRO A 101 -12.33 -1.78 -20.67
CA PRO A 101 -11.60 -1.58 -21.92
C PRO A 101 -11.67 -0.14 -22.46
N ASN A 102 -12.80 0.54 -22.26
CA ASN A 102 -13.09 1.84 -22.89
C ASN A 102 -13.15 2.95 -21.84
N PRO A 103 -12.01 3.62 -21.54
CA PRO A 103 -12.02 4.80 -20.67
C PRO A 103 -12.64 6.01 -21.39
N PRO A 104 -13.31 6.92 -20.66
CA PRO A 104 -13.87 8.13 -21.26
C PRO A 104 -12.80 9.15 -21.71
N ASN A 105 -11.62 9.16 -21.09
CA ASN A 105 -10.51 10.02 -21.50
C ASN A 105 -9.21 9.20 -21.57
N PRO A 106 -8.83 8.67 -22.76
CA PRO A 106 -7.63 7.84 -22.89
C PRO A 106 -6.32 8.61 -22.66
N SER A 107 -6.32 9.94 -22.80
CA SER A 107 -5.14 10.79 -22.63
C SER A 107 -4.75 11.03 -21.16
N GLY A 108 -5.61 10.66 -20.21
CA GLY A 108 -5.37 10.82 -18.79
C GLY A 108 -4.21 9.96 -18.27
N GLN A 109 -3.23 10.59 -17.63
CA GLN A 109 -2.06 9.89 -17.07
C GLN A 109 -2.41 9.04 -15.84
N CYS A 110 -3.34 9.54 -15.02
CA CYS A 110 -3.78 8.91 -13.78
C CYS A 110 -5.15 8.24 -13.94
N PRO A 111 -5.47 7.14 -13.23
CA PRO A 111 -6.79 6.51 -13.31
C PRO A 111 -7.94 7.50 -13.07
N ILE A 112 -7.87 8.33 -12.03
CA ILE A 112 -8.93 9.32 -11.73
C ILE A 112 -9.11 10.34 -12.87
N CYS A 113 -8.01 10.76 -13.50
CA CYS A 113 -7.98 11.69 -14.61
C CYS A 113 -8.58 11.05 -15.87
N ARG A 114 -8.20 9.79 -16.13
CA ARG A 114 -8.65 8.97 -17.26
C ARG A 114 -10.15 8.71 -17.22
N TRP A 115 -10.71 8.62 -16.01
CA TRP A 115 -12.12 8.40 -15.74
C TRP A 115 -12.92 9.70 -15.53
N ASN A 116 -12.30 10.88 -15.67
CA ASN A 116 -12.93 12.19 -15.47
C ASN A 116 -13.63 12.35 -14.09
N LEU A 117 -13.05 11.70 -13.06
CA LEU A 117 -13.56 11.70 -11.68
C LEU A 117 -12.92 12.78 -10.80
N LYS A 118 -11.99 13.57 -11.34
CA LYS A 118 -11.35 14.67 -10.58
C LYS A 118 -12.41 15.63 -10.05
N HIS A 119 -12.30 16.03 -8.77
CA HIS A 119 -13.22 16.95 -8.08
C HIS A 119 -14.66 16.43 -7.84
N LYS A 120 -14.96 15.16 -8.19
CA LYS A 120 -16.31 14.60 -8.11
C LYS A 120 -16.53 13.60 -6.96
N TYR A 121 -15.45 13.06 -6.39
CA TYR A 121 -15.56 12.02 -5.37
C TYR A 121 -15.46 12.57 -3.95
N SER A 122 -16.06 11.85 -3.03
CA SER A 122 -16.14 12.11 -1.59
C SER A 122 -15.65 10.91 -0.78
N TYR A 123 -15.67 11.02 0.55
CA TYR A 123 -15.42 9.90 1.47
C TYR A 123 -16.56 8.87 1.46
N GLU A 124 -17.72 9.25 0.92
CA GLU A 124 -18.92 8.42 0.79
C GLU A 124 -18.82 7.41 -0.37
N ASP A 125 -17.93 7.64 -1.34
CA ASP A 125 -17.79 6.81 -2.53
C ASP A 125 -16.98 5.53 -2.26
N VAL A 126 -17.56 4.64 -1.46
CA VAL A 126 -16.95 3.39 -0.99
C VAL A 126 -16.49 2.51 -2.16
N LEU A 127 -17.25 2.49 -3.28
CA LEU A 127 -16.94 1.66 -4.45
C LEU A 127 -15.64 2.08 -5.13
N LEU A 128 -15.40 3.39 -5.23
CA LEU A 128 -14.15 3.92 -5.78
C LEU A 128 -12.99 3.70 -4.82
N LEU A 129 -13.20 4.06 -3.54
CA LEU A 129 -12.16 3.99 -2.53
C LEU A 129 -11.67 2.55 -2.30
N ARG A 130 -12.57 1.56 -2.31
CA ARG A 130 -12.23 0.13 -2.13
C ARG A 130 -11.18 -0.38 -3.10
N GLN A 131 -11.12 0.16 -4.32
CA GLN A 131 -10.16 -0.27 -5.35
C GLN A 131 -8.71 0.05 -4.96
N PHE A 132 -8.49 1.06 -4.13
CA PHE A 132 -7.15 1.53 -3.75
C PHE A 132 -6.70 1.05 -2.36
N ILE A 133 -7.50 0.21 -1.69
CA ILE A 133 -7.29 -0.23 -0.32
C ILE A 133 -6.92 -1.73 -0.30
N ARG A 134 -6.07 -2.13 0.65
CA ARG A 134 -5.73 -3.52 0.94
C ARG A 134 -6.87 -4.19 1.72
N PRO A 135 -6.97 -5.53 1.73
CA PRO A 135 -7.96 -6.24 2.55
C PRO A 135 -7.96 -5.86 4.04
N ARG A 136 -6.80 -5.44 4.58
CA ARG A 136 -6.64 -5.03 5.99
C ARG A 136 -6.89 -3.53 6.27
N GLY A 137 -7.38 -2.76 5.28
CA GLY A 137 -7.66 -1.32 5.43
C GLY A 137 -6.46 -0.39 5.19
N GLY A 138 -5.30 -0.92 4.81
CA GLY A 138 -4.14 -0.11 4.46
C GLY A 138 -4.20 0.43 3.03
N MET A 139 -3.73 1.65 2.79
CA MET A 139 -3.68 2.24 1.44
C MET A 139 -2.63 1.53 0.55
N LEU A 140 -2.92 1.37 -0.75
CA LEU A 140 -1.95 0.88 -1.73
C LEU A 140 -0.92 1.97 -2.08
N PRO A 141 0.34 1.61 -2.36
CA PRO A 141 1.38 2.59 -2.67
C PRO A 141 1.16 3.25 -4.04
N ARG A 142 1.45 4.56 -4.13
CA ARG A 142 1.27 5.37 -5.36
C ARG A 142 1.87 4.73 -6.62
N ARG A 143 3.10 4.20 -6.50
CA ARG A 143 3.84 3.55 -7.60
C ARG A 143 3.09 2.38 -8.25
N ILE A 144 2.21 1.72 -7.52
CA ILE A 144 1.39 0.60 -8.02
C ILE A 144 0.05 1.12 -8.54
N THR A 145 -0.60 2.03 -7.81
CA THR A 145 -1.90 2.59 -8.21
C THR A 145 -1.84 3.47 -9.46
N GLY A 146 -0.69 4.08 -9.78
CA GLY A 146 -0.54 5.00 -10.90
C GLY A 146 -1.23 6.36 -10.70
N LEU A 147 -1.58 6.72 -9.47
CA LEU A 147 -2.22 8.01 -9.16
C LEU A 147 -1.23 9.18 -9.17
N CYS A 148 -1.74 10.37 -9.51
CA CYS A 148 -1.04 11.63 -9.27
C CYS A 148 -0.82 11.85 -7.77
N GLN A 149 0.20 12.62 -7.39
CA GLN A 149 0.52 12.86 -5.99
C GLN A 149 -0.62 13.57 -5.23
N GLU A 150 -1.30 14.50 -5.89
CA GLU A 150 -2.46 15.21 -5.32
C GLU A 150 -3.63 14.27 -5.05
N GLU A 151 -4.04 13.52 -6.07
CA GLU A 151 -5.16 12.57 -5.98
C GLU A 151 -4.86 11.43 -5.00
N HIS A 152 -3.61 10.98 -4.92
CA HIS A 152 -3.20 10.00 -3.93
C HIS A 152 -3.40 10.50 -2.49
N ARG A 153 -3.03 11.76 -2.20
CA ARG A 153 -3.24 12.37 -0.87
C ARG A 153 -4.73 12.57 -0.56
N LYS A 154 -5.53 13.00 -1.55
CA LYS A 154 -6.98 13.15 -1.40
C LYS A 154 -7.66 11.82 -1.08
N ILE A 155 -7.36 10.77 -1.86
CA ILE A 155 -7.88 9.43 -1.63
C ILE A 155 -7.45 8.90 -0.27
N GLU A 156 -6.18 9.07 0.12
CA GLU A 156 -5.70 8.64 1.44
C GLU A 156 -6.52 9.29 2.57
N GLU A 157 -6.83 10.58 2.48
CA GLU A 157 -7.63 11.27 3.48
C GLU A 157 -9.11 10.83 3.44
N CYS A 158 -9.69 10.62 2.25
CA CYS A 158 -11.03 10.03 2.11
C CYS A 158 -11.10 8.64 2.75
N VAL A 159 -10.11 7.79 2.54
CA VAL A 159 -10.01 6.45 3.15
C VAL A 159 -9.93 6.56 4.68
N LYS A 160 -9.11 7.47 5.21
CA LYS A 160 -9.04 7.73 6.66
C LYS A 160 -10.39 8.18 7.23
N MET A 161 -11.07 9.11 6.57
CA MET A 161 -12.40 9.58 6.96
C MET A 161 -13.44 8.45 6.92
N ALA A 162 -13.44 7.65 5.86
CA ALA A 162 -14.36 6.52 5.67
C ALA A 162 -14.17 5.42 6.73
N HIS A 163 -12.91 5.08 7.08
CA HIS A 163 -12.64 4.14 8.18
C HIS A 163 -13.14 4.65 9.52
N ARG A 164 -12.96 5.95 9.81
CA ARG A 164 -13.46 6.56 11.06
C ARG A 164 -14.98 6.61 11.09
N ALA A 165 -15.63 6.78 9.93
CA ALA A 165 -17.08 6.77 9.79
C ALA A 165 -17.69 5.36 9.80
N GLY A 166 -16.88 4.31 9.68
CA GLY A 166 -17.35 2.93 9.72
C GLY A 166 -17.84 2.36 8.39
N LEU A 167 -17.53 3.00 7.26
CA LEU A 167 -17.98 2.59 5.93
C LEU A 167 -17.31 1.30 5.41
N PHE A 168 -16.19 0.88 6.04
CA PHE A 168 -15.43 -0.32 5.67
C PHE A 168 -15.45 -1.39 6.78
N PRO A 169 -16.58 -2.10 7.00
CA PRO A 169 -16.68 -3.12 8.05
C PRO A 169 -15.78 -4.34 7.79
N ASN A 170 -15.63 -4.74 6.52
CA ASN A 170 -14.86 -5.93 6.12
C ASN A 170 -13.35 -5.69 6.03
N HIS A 171 -12.89 -4.43 6.06
CA HIS A 171 -11.49 -4.08 5.90
C HIS A 171 -10.86 -3.70 7.24
N ARG A 172 -10.93 -4.63 8.19
CA ARG A 172 -10.37 -4.47 9.54
C ARG A 172 -8.99 -5.14 9.63
N PRO A 173 -8.11 -4.66 10.53
CA PRO A 173 -6.88 -5.36 10.83
C PRO A 173 -7.20 -6.75 11.41
N GLN A 174 -6.37 -7.73 11.05
CA GLN A 174 -6.43 -9.05 11.66
C GLN A 174 -5.99 -8.93 13.12
N LEU A 175 -6.77 -9.52 14.02
CA LEU A 175 -6.49 -9.59 15.44
C LEU A 175 -5.77 -10.92 15.72
N PRO A 176 -4.85 -10.96 16.70
CA PRO A 176 -4.24 -12.22 17.12
C PRO A 176 -5.30 -13.15 17.72
N GLU A 177 -5.05 -14.45 17.67
CA GLU A 177 -5.95 -15.46 18.20
C GLU A 177 -6.13 -15.27 19.71
N GLY A 178 -7.37 -15.46 20.18
CA GLY A 178 -7.76 -15.21 21.56
C GLY A 178 -7.99 -13.72 21.91
N PHE A 179 -7.69 -12.76 21.02
CA PHE A 179 -7.98 -11.35 21.31
C PHE A 179 -9.45 -10.99 21.06
N VAL A 180 -10.19 -10.83 22.15
CA VAL A 180 -11.57 -10.31 22.12
C VAL A 180 -11.55 -8.79 22.37
N PRO A 181 -12.02 -7.95 21.43
CA PRO A 181 -12.04 -6.51 21.61
C PRO A 181 -13.07 -6.12 22.69
N LYS A 182 -12.64 -5.29 23.65
CA LYS A 182 -13.53 -4.71 24.67
C LYS A 182 -14.65 -3.89 24.04
N SER A 183 -15.85 -3.97 24.61
CA SER A 183 -16.96 -3.09 24.24
C SER A 183 -16.58 -1.63 24.52
N LYS A 184 -16.83 -0.77 23.54
CA LYS A 184 -16.64 0.68 23.62
C LYS A 184 -17.95 1.34 23.25
N PRO A 185 -18.25 2.53 23.78
CA PRO A 185 -19.42 3.29 23.34
C PRO A 185 -19.33 3.52 21.83
N GLN A 186 -20.37 3.13 21.12
CA GLN A 186 -20.47 3.31 19.69
C GLN A 186 -20.89 4.75 19.40
N LEU A 187 -19.94 5.58 18.98
CA LEU A 187 -20.17 6.98 18.67
C LEU A 187 -20.17 7.18 17.16
N ASN A 188 -21.36 7.42 16.60
CA ASN A 188 -21.54 7.74 15.19
C ASN A 188 -20.79 9.03 14.86
N ARG A 189 -20.04 9.01 13.76
CA ARG A 189 -19.21 10.13 13.31
C ARG A 189 -19.03 10.10 11.80
N TYR A 190 -18.84 11.27 11.21
CA TYR A 190 -18.58 11.45 9.79
C TYR A 190 -17.70 12.69 9.59
N LEU A 191 -17.07 12.83 8.42
CA LEU A 191 -16.20 13.97 8.07
C LEU A 191 -15.10 14.27 9.11
N THR A 192 -14.63 13.26 9.85
CA THR A 192 -13.65 13.45 10.92
C THR A 192 -12.23 13.54 10.36
N ARG A 193 -11.59 14.71 10.48
CA ARG A 193 -10.19 14.96 10.03
C ARG A 193 -9.15 14.29 10.91
N TRP A 194 -9.32 14.40 12.22
CA TRP A 194 -8.31 13.97 13.19
C TRP A 194 -8.59 12.58 13.75
N SER A 195 -7.56 11.94 14.29
CA SER A 195 -7.73 10.70 15.05
C SER A 195 -8.51 11.00 16.35
N PRO A 196 -9.54 10.23 16.69
CA PRO A 196 -10.32 10.43 17.92
C PRO A 196 -9.49 10.39 19.20
N ARG A 197 -8.33 9.71 19.18
CA ARG A 197 -7.44 9.59 20.33
C ARG A 197 -6.44 10.73 20.49
N SER A 198 -6.24 11.55 19.45
CA SER A 198 -5.23 12.61 19.45
C SER A 198 -5.81 14.00 19.75
N VAL A 199 -7.13 14.16 19.72
CA VAL A 199 -7.79 15.46 19.92
C VAL A 199 -8.03 15.68 21.42
N LYS A 200 -7.54 16.82 21.93
CA LYS A 200 -7.85 17.30 23.29
C LYS A 200 -9.13 18.15 23.27
N PRO A 201 -9.96 18.12 24.33
CA PRO A 201 -11.10 19.01 24.43
C PRO A 201 -10.65 20.47 24.48
N ILE A 202 -11.41 21.36 23.85
CA ILE A 202 -11.19 22.81 23.89
C ILE A 202 -11.94 23.35 25.11
N TYR A 203 -11.22 23.60 26.20
CA TYR A 203 -11.81 24.20 27.41
C TYR A 203 -12.14 25.68 27.20
N ASN A 204 -11.22 26.43 26.59
CA ASN A 204 -11.37 27.86 26.33
C ASN A 204 -11.63 28.11 24.84
N LYS A 205 -12.87 28.44 24.48
CA LYS A 205 -13.26 28.68 23.07
C LYS A 205 -12.85 30.05 22.53
N GLY A 206 -12.55 31.01 23.41
CA GLY A 206 -12.28 32.40 23.05
C GLY A 206 -13.55 33.20 22.72
N HIS A 207 -13.37 34.51 22.55
CA HIS A 207 -14.40 35.44 22.08
C HIS A 207 -14.59 35.35 20.56
N ARG A 208 -15.53 36.12 20.01
CA ARG A 208 -15.88 36.08 18.58
C ARG A 208 -14.67 36.31 17.65
N TRP A 209 -13.78 37.23 18.00
CA TRP A 209 -12.63 37.61 17.16
C TRP A 209 -11.43 36.63 17.25
N ASN A 210 -11.34 35.82 18.31
CA ASN A 210 -10.27 34.83 18.51
C ASN A 210 -10.82 33.42 18.78
N LYS A 211 -11.98 33.11 18.18
CA LYS A 211 -12.69 31.85 18.41
C LYS A 211 -11.90 30.66 17.86
N VAL A 212 -11.63 29.67 18.72
CA VAL A 212 -11.07 28.39 18.30
C VAL A 212 -12.16 27.55 17.64
N ARG A 213 -12.07 27.38 16.32
CA ARG A 213 -13.04 26.62 15.51
C ARG A 213 -12.71 25.14 15.47
N MET A 214 -13.74 24.32 15.29
CA MET A 214 -13.62 22.87 15.14
C MET A 214 -13.47 22.50 13.67
N ALA A 215 -12.43 21.76 13.34
CA ALA A 215 -12.15 21.32 11.97
C ALA A 215 -13.07 20.16 11.56
N VAL A 216 -13.74 20.30 10.41
CA VAL A 216 -14.61 19.28 9.80
C VAL A 216 -14.17 19.07 8.34
N GLY A 217 -14.18 17.82 7.87
CA GLY A 217 -13.74 17.44 6.53
C GLY A 217 -12.23 17.65 6.31
N SER A 218 -11.78 17.59 5.05
CA SER A 218 -10.37 17.79 4.69
C SER A 218 -10.19 19.02 3.79
N PRO A 219 -9.16 19.86 4.02
CA PRO A 219 -8.85 20.98 3.13
C PRO A 219 -8.36 20.53 1.76
N LEU A 220 -7.94 19.28 1.60
CA LEU A 220 -7.51 18.72 0.31
C LEU A 220 -8.68 18.55 -0.67
N LEU A 221 -9.91 18.52 -0.16
CA LEU A 221 -11.15 18.36 -0.94
C LEU A 221 -11.87 19.69 -1.17
N LYS A 222 -11.23 20.82 -0.85
CA LYS A 222 -11.83 22.16 -1.02
C LYS A 222 -12.18 22.49 -2.47
N ASP A 223 -11.45 21.91 -3.42
CA ASP A 223 -11.60 22.15 -4.86
C ASP A 223 -12.69 21.25 -5.47
N ASN A 224 -13.40 20.44 -4.66
CA ASN A 224 -14.48 19.61 -5.18
C ASN A 224 -15.62 20.48 -5.75
N ILE A 225 -16.34 19.92 -6.72
CA ILE A 225 -17.47 20.62 -7.34
C ILE A 225 -18.52 20.91 -6.27
N SER A 226 -18.84 22.20 -6.09
CA SER A 226 -19.98 22.62 -5.29
C SER A 226 -21.15 22.91 -6.22
N TYR A 227 -22.21 22.12 -6.10
CA TYR A 227 -23.47 22.40 -6.77
C TYR A 227 -24.26 23.53 -6.09
N SER A 228 -23.88 23.89 -4.86
CA SER A 228 -24.48 25.01 -4.13
C SER A 228 -23.69 26.30 -4.36
N ARG A 229 -24.35 27.46 -4.20
CA ARG A 229 -23.69 28.78 -4.21
C ARG A 229 -22.74 29.00 -3.03
N ARG A 230 -22.83 28.17 -1.99
CA ARG A 230 -22.02 28.31 -0.77
C ARG A 230 -20.76 27.45 -0.88
N PRO A 231 -19.60 27.96 -0.43
CA PRO A 231 -18.40 27.14 -0.35
C PRO A 231 -18.50 26.10 0.78
N LEU A 232 -17.65 25.07 0.71
CA LEU A 232 -17.52 24.08 1.77
C LEU A 232 -17.00 24.74 3.05
N ILE A 233 -17.73 24.57 4.15
CA ILE A 233 -17.32 25.03 5.47
C ILE A 233 -16.45 23.95 6.12
N LEU A 234 -15.17 24.25 6.33
CA LEU A 234 -14.20 23.31 6.89
C LEU A 234 -13.91 23.55 8.39
N TYR A 235 -14.42 24.66 8.94
CA TYR A 235 -14.21 25.07 10.32
C TYR A 235 -15.50 25.68 10.89
N HIS A 236 -16.07 25.03 11.90
CA HIS A 236 -17.32 25.40 12.57
C HIS A 236 -17.09 26.03 13.95
#